data_AF-A0AAD5GEX9-F1
#
_entry.id   AF-A0AAD5GEX9-F1
#
_cell.length_a   1.000
_cell.length_b   1.000
_cell.length_c   1.000
_cell.angle_alpha   90.00
_cell.angle_beta   90.00
_cell.angle_gamma   90.00
#
_symmetry.space_group_name_H-M   'P 1'
#
loop_
_entity.id
_entity.type
_entity.pdbx_description
1 polymer ?
#
loop_
_entity_poly.entity_id
_entity_poly.type
_entity_poly.pdbx_seq_one_letter_code
_entity_poly.pdbx_strand_id
1 'polypeptide(L)'
;MSDQIAKGLEFEKKAEKKLSGWGIFGSKQEDAADLYEKAANCYKLAKSWDQAGAMDSKHEAANAYANAGHSYKKTNTKECIACLEQALNVFMEIGRLSMSARYCKEIAELYEQEQNLEQAITYYDRAADLFQGEEVTTSANQCKQKIAQFSAQLEQYQKAINIYEEIARQSMNNNLLKYGVRGHLLNAGICQLCKGDVVAITNALERYQELDPTFSGTREYRLLADLAAALDEEDVVKFTDAVKEFDSMTKL
;
A
#
# COMPACT_ATOMS: atom_id res chain seq x y z
N MET A 1 5.40 -29.13 -33.96
CA MET A 1 6.48 -28.68 -33.04
C MET A 1 6.83 -27.20 -33.27
N SER A 2 7.18 -26.79 -34.49
CA SER A 2 7.47 -25.37 -34.82
C SER A 2 6.33 -24.40 -34.52
N ASP A 3 5.08 -24.80 -34.76
CA ASP A 3 3.89 -23.97 -34.53
C ASP A 3 3.65 -23.62 -33.05
N GLN A 4 3.99 -24.52 -32.12
CA GLN A 4 3.84 -24.27 -30.68
C GLN A 4 4.98 -23.43 -30.11
N ILE A 5 6.20 -23.54 -30.65
CA ILE A 5 7.33 -22.65 -30.31
C ILE A 5 7.04 -21.23 -30.79
N ALA A 6 6.53 -21.07 -32.01
CA ALA A 6 6.14 -19.77 -32.55
C ALA A 6 5.03 -19.12 -31.70
N LYS A 7 4.03 -19.90 -31.26
CA LYS A 7 2.98 -19.44 -30.34
C LYS A 7 3.55 -19.03 -28.97
N GLY A 8 4.48 -19.80 -28.41
CA GLY A 8 5.18 -19.45 -27.17
C GLY A 8 5.91 -18.11 -27.27
N LEU A 9 6.71 -17.93 -28.33
CA LEU A 9 7.42 -16.68 -28.64
C LEU A 9 6.47 -15.51 -28.89
N GLU A 10 5.33 -15.77 -29.52
CA GLU A 10 4.30 -14.77 -29.75
C GLU A 10 3.62 -14.34 -28.45
N PHE A 11 3.34 -15.27 -27.54
CA PHE A 11 2.81 -14.96 -26.23
C PHE A 11 3.82 -14.20 -25.36
N GLU A 12 5.11 -14.56 -25.41
CA GLU A 12 6.20 -13.84 -24.74
C GLU A 12 6.32 -12.40 -25.27
N LYS A 13 6.40 -12.21 -26.59
CA LYS A 13 6.40 -10.88 -27.20
C LYS A 13 5.13 -10.08 -26.91
N LYS A 14 3.97 -10.74 -26.82
CA LYS A 14 2.71 -10.09 -26.42
C LYS A 14 2.75 -9.67 -24.96
N ALA A 15 3.31 -10.48 -24.06
CA ALA A 15 3.50 -10.14 -22.66
C ALA A 15 4.45 -8.94 -22.52
N GLU A 16 5.62 -8.98 -23.17
CA GLU A 16 6.59 -7.88 -23.18
C GLU A 16 6.00 -6.58 -23.77
N LYS A 17 5.24 -6.68 -24.87
CA LYS A 17 4.57 -5.53 -25.49
C LYS A 17 3.44 -4.96 -24.62
N LYS A 18 2.74 -5.82 -23.87
CA LYS A 18 1.72 -5.41 -22.90
C LYS A 18 2.36 -4.68 -21.70
N LEU A 19 3.51 -5.16 -21.24
CA LEU A 19 4.29 -4.54 -20.16
C LEU A 19 4.96 -3.21 -20.57
N SER A 20 5.42 -3.10 -21.82
CA SER A 20 6.09 -1.88 -22.34
C SER A 20 5.15 -0.80 -22.91
N GLY A 21 3.85 -1.09 -23.04
CA GLY A 21 2.87 -0.16 -23.62
C GLY A 21 2.35 0.87 -22.63
N TRP A 22 2.74 2.14 -22.79
CA TRP A 22 2.28 3.28 -21.97
C TRP A 22 0.74 3.38 -21.99
N GLY A 23 0.08 3.03 -20.88
CA GLY A 23 -1.35 3.26 -20.72
C GLY A 23 -1.87 2.65 -19.42
N ILE A 24 -2.56 3.48 -18.65
CA ILE A 24 -2.92 3.36 -17.24
C ILE A 24 -4.24 2.57 -17.08
N PHE A 25 -4.24 1.26 -17.36
CA PHE A 25 -5.40 0.38 -17.15
C PHE A 25 -4.96 -1.02 -16.67
N GLY A 26 -5.54 -1.50 -15.56
CA GLY A 26 -5.15 -2.70 -14.81
C GLY A 26 -5.25 -4.04 -15.56
N SER A 27 -5.97 -4.12 -16.68
CA SER A 27 -6.12 -5.37 -17.44
C SER A 27 -4.89 -5.79 -18.26
N LYS A 28 -3.86 -4.92 -18.41
CA LYS A 28 -2.67 -5.26 -19.22
C LYS A 28 -1.73 -6.25 -18.54
N GLN A 29 -1.79 -6.34 -17.22
CA GLN A 29 -0.74 -6.94 -16.38
C GLN A 29 -1.11 -8.36 -15.98
N GLU A 30 -2.38 -8.57 -15.58
CA GLU A 30 -2.98 -9.90 -15.46
C GLU A 30 -2.89 -10.64 -16.81
N ASP A 31 -3.19 -9.96 -17.91
CA ASP A 31 -2.97 -10.47 -19.27
C ASP A 31 -1.51 -10.90 -19.49
N ALA A 32 -0.51 -10.15 -19.01
CA ALA A 32 0.91 -10.44 -19.24
C ALA A 32 1.40 -11.66 -18.44
N ALA A 33 0.99 -11.78 -17.18
CA ALA A 33 1.30 -12.96 -16.35
C ALA A 33 0.69 -14.23 -16.97
N ASP A 34 -0.58 -14.15 -17.38
CA ASP A 34 -1.28 -15.21 -18.11
C ASP A 34 -0.59 -15.55 -19.43
N LEU A 35 -0.07 -14.55 -20.14
CA LEU A 35 0.64 -14.73 -21.40
C LEU A 35 1.99 -15.41 -21.18
N TYR A 36 2.73 -15.10 -20.12
CA TYR A 36 3.95 -15.84 -19.77
C TYR A 36 3.65 -17.28 -19.36
N GLU A 37 2.56 -17.53 -18.63
CA GLU A 37 2.13 -18.90 -18.30
C GLU A 37 1.70 -19.68 -19.56
N LYS A 38 0.95 -19.04 -20.46
CA LYS A 38 0.59 -19.61 -21.78
C LYS A 38 1.84 -19.86 -22.64
N ALA A 39 2.84 -18.97 -22.59
CA ALA A 39 4.11 -19.15 -23.28
C ALA A 39 4.88 -20.38 -22.75
N ALA A 40 5.01 -20.50 -21.43
CA ALA A 40 5.64 -21.65 -20.78
C ALA A 40 4.93 -22.96 -21.12
N ASN A 41 3.59 -22.97 -21.12
CA ASN A 41 2.78 -24.13 -21.51
C ASN A 41 2.93 -24.48 -23.00
N CYS A 42 3.00 -23.49 -23.89
CA CYS A 42 3.28 -23.69 -25.31
C CYS A 42 4.68 -24.29 -25.54
N TYR A 43 5.70 -23.83 -24.82
CA TYR A 43 7.05 -24.40 -24.90
C TYR A 43 7.10 -25.85 -24.39
N LYS A 44 6.37 -26.18 -23.31
CA LYS A 44 6.18 -27.56 -22.81
C LYS A 44 5.51 -28.46 -23.86
N LEU A 45 4.41 -28.01 -24.46
CA LEU A 45 3.69 -28.74 -25.52
C LEU A 45 4.54 -28.92 -26.79
N ALA A 46 5.47 -27.99 -27.06
CA ALA A 46 6.39 -28.08 -28.18
C ALA A 46 7.62 -28.96 -27.92
N LYS A 47 7.79 -29.49 -26.70
CA LYS A 47 9.01 -30.16 -26.22
C LYS A 47 10.25 -29.25 -26.30
N SER A 48 10.06 -27.93 -26.30
CA SER A 48 11.13 -26.93 -26.20
C SER A 48 11.47 -26.73 -24.72
N TRP A 49 12.09 -27.76 -24.16
CA TRP A 49 12.36 -27.84 -22.71
C TRP A 49 13.31 -26.74 -22.23
N ASP A 50 14.20 -26.25 -23.09
CA ASP A 50 15.14 -25.16 -22.75
C ASP A 50 14.39 -23.84 -22.50
N GLN A 51 13.41 -23.50 -23.34
CA GLN A 51 12.62 -22.27 -23.20
C GLN A 51 11.60 -22.35 -22.07
N ALA A 52 10.96 -23.52 -21.90
CA ALA A 52 10.12 -23.78 -20.74
C ALA A 52 10.93 -23.75 -19.43
N GLY A 53 12.11 -24.36 -19.44
CA GLY A 53 13.03 -24.41 -18.31
C GLY A 53 13.60 -23.05 -17.94
N ALA A 54 13.84 -22.15 -18.89
CA ALA A 54 14.28 -20.78 -18.59
C ALA A 54 13.22 -19.98 -17.80
N MET A 55 11.93 -20.15 -18.12
CA MET A 55 10.84 -19.50 -17.40
C MET A 55 10.59 -20.13 -16.03
N ASP A 56 10.56 -21.46 -15.95
CA ASP A 56 10.44 -22.18 -14.68
C ASP A 56 11.64 -21.88 -13.77
N SER A 57 12.86 -21.80 -14.31
CA SER A 57 14.09 -21.47 -13.58
C SER A 57 14.09 -20.07 -12.99
N LYS A 58 13.55 -19.06 -13.69
CA LYS A 58 13.40 -17.70 -13.12
C LYS A 58 12.42 -17.70 -11.95
N HIS A 59 11.30 -18.40 -12.07
CA HIS A 59 10.33 -18.51 -10.98
C HIS A 59 10.91 -19.28 -9.78
N GLU A 60 11.62 -20.38 -10.02
CA GLU A 60 12.33 -21.13 -8.98
C GLU A 60 13.43 -20.29 -8.32
N ALA A 61 14.20 -19.52 -9.09
CA ALA A 61 15.23 -18.62 -8.57
C ALA A 61 14.63 -17.54 -7.66
N ALA A 62 13.51 -16.92 -8.07
CA ALA A 62 12.82 -15.91 -7.25
C ALA A 62 12.35 -16.51 -5.91
N ASN A 63 11.79 -17.72 -5.93
CA ASN A 63 11.41 -18.43 -4.71
C ASN A 63 12.61 -18.82 -3.85
N ALA A 64 13.73 -19.22 -4.46
CA ALA A 64 14.95 -19.53 -3.74
C ALA A 64 15.51 -18.29 -3.02
N TYR A 65 15.52 -17.13 -3.69
CA TYR A 65 15.88 -15.85 -3.06
C TYR A 65 14.96 -15.51 -1.89
N ALA A 66 13.64 -15.66 -2.05
CA ALA A 66 12.70 -15.40 -0.97
C ALA A 66 12.92 -16.33 0.24
N ASN A 67 13.15 -17.62 -0.01
CA ASN A 67 13.43 -18.60 1.04
C ASN A 67 14.76 -18.32 1.76
N ALA A 68 15.79 -17.91 1.02
CA ALA A 68 17.05 -17.44 1.59
C ALA A 68 16.83 -16.22 2.48
N GLY A 69 16.07 -15.21 2.01
CA GLY A 69 15.71 -14.03 2.79
C GLY A 69 15.01 -14.39 4.10
N HIS A 70 13.99 -15.25 4.04
CA HIS A 70 13.29 -15.70 5.25
C HIS A 70 14.20 -16.44 6.23
N SER A 71 15.24 -17.13 5.76
CA SER A 71 16.25 -17.77 6.62
C SER A 71 17.10 -16.75 7.37
N TYR A 72 17.36 -15.59 6.76
CA TYR A 72 18.06 -14.47 7.37
C TYR A 72 17.18 -13.59 8.26
N LYS A 73 15.85 -13.67 8.18
CA LYS A 73 14.91 -12.79 8.90
C LYS A 73 15.17 -12.66 10.42
N LYS A 74 15.69 -13.71 11.07
CA LYS A 74 15.99 -13.71 12.51
C LYS A 74 17.45 -13.40 12.86
N THR A 75 18.35 -13.49 11.88
CA THR A 75 19.81 -13.42 12.11
C THR A 75 20.41 -12.17 11.51
N ASN A 76 19.92 -11.73 10.36
CA ASN A 76 20.37 -10.54 9.68
C ASN A 76 19.28 -9.93 8.77
N THR A 77 18.73 -8.81 9.22
CA THR A 77 17.67 -8.07 8.51
C THR A 77 18.15 -7.48 7.19
N LYS A 78 19.41 -7.04 7.07
CA LYS A 78 19.93 -6.42 5.85
C LYS A 78 20.06 -7.43 4.72
N GLU A 79 20.62 -8.59 5.00
CA GLU A 79 20.71 -9.70 4.05
C GLU A 79 19.31 -10.25 3.71
N CYS A 80 18.38 -10.26 4.66
CA CYS A 80 16.98 -10.57 4.40
C CYS A 80 16.39 -9.61 3.35
N ILE A 81 16.51 -8.30 3.56
CA ILE A 81 16.03 -7.28 2.61
C ILE A 81 16.67 -7.46 1.25
N ALA A 82 18.00 -7.62 1.17
CA ALA A 82 18.70 -7.81 -0.10
C ALA A 82 18.20 -9.05 -0.87
N CYS A 83 17.98 -10.18 -0.18
CA CYS A 83 17.42 -11.38 -0.79
C CYS A 83 15.97 -11.17 -1.26
N LEU A 84 15.13 -10.48 -0.48
CA LEU A 84 13.76 -10.17 -0.86
C LEU A 84 13.68 -9.19 -2.04
N GLU A 85 14.61 -8.23 -2.14
CA GLU A 85 14.72 -7.31 -3.29
C GLU A 85 15.09 -8.07 -4.57
N GLN A 86 15.99 -9.06 -4.50
CA GLN A 86 16.30 -9.91 -5.65
C GLN A 86 15.07 -10.73 -6.08
N ALA A 87 14.38 -11.36 -5.13
CA ALA A 87 13.15 -12.10 -5.40
C ALA A 87 12.11 -11.20 -6.07
N LEU A 88 11.92 -9.99 -5.52
CA LEU A 88 11.01 -8.99 -6.05
C LEU A 88 11.34 -8.61 -7.49
N ASN A 89 12.60 -8.30 -7.79
CA ASN A 89 13.00 -7.89 -9.14
C ASN A 89 12.74 -9.01 -10.16
N VAL A 90 13.06 -10.26 -9.81
CA VAL A 90 12.79 -11.40 -10.67
C VAL A 90 11.27 -11.61 -10.86
N PHE A 91 10.46 -11.45 -9.80
CA PHE A 91 9.00 -11.55 -9.91
C PHE A 91 8.38 -10.44 -10.77
N MET A 92 8.94 -9.23 -10.73
CA MET A 92 8.51 -8.14 -11.62
C MET A 92 8.86 -8.43 -13.09
N GLU A 93 10.06 -8.95 -13.37
CA GLU A 93 10.50 -9.30 -14.73
C GLU A 93 9.58 -10.33 -15.39
N ILE A 94 9.11 -11.32 -14.63
CA ILE A 94 8.20 -12.36 -15.13
C ILE A 94 6.72 -11.96 -15.04
N GLY A 95 6.43 -10.69 -14.71
CA GLY A 95 5.06 -10.14 -14.68
C GLY A 95 4.20 -10.55 -13.48
N ARG A 96 4.78 -11.16 -12.43
CA ARG A 96 4.06 -11.60 -11.23
C ARG A 96 4.00 -10.46 -10.20
N LEU A 97 3.23 -9.42 -10.53
CA LEU A 97 3.14 -8.18 -9.74
C LEU A 97 2.53 -8.39 -8.36
N SER A 98 1.49 -9.23 -8.22
CA SER A 98 0.96 -9.65 -6.92
C SER A 98 2.02 -10.18 -5.94
N MET A 99 2.97 -10.99 -6.41
CA MET A 99 4.07 -11.50 -5.58
C MET A 99 5.08 -10.39 -5.27
N SER A 100 5.39 -9.55 -6.26
CA SER A 100 6.27 -8.39 -6.10
C SER A 100 5.72 -7.41 -5.06
N ALA A 101 4.41 -7.13 -5.08
CA ALA A 101 3.73 -6.27 -4.12
C ALA A 101 3.83 -6.80 -2.69
N ARG A 102 3.66 -8.12 -2.52
CA ARG A 102 3.84 -8.79 -1.22
C ARG A 102 5.25 -8.63 -0.68
N TYR A 103 6.28 -8.84 -1.52
CA TYR A 103 7.66 -8.68 -1.08
C TYR A 103 8.03 -7.21 -0.82
N CYS A 104 7.51 -6.24 -1.60
CA CYS A 104 7.63 -4.81 -1.27
C CYS A 104 7.09 -4.53 0.13
N LYS A 105 5.88 -5.02 0.44
CA LYS A 105 5.26 -4.83 1.74
C LYS A 105 6.09 -5.47 2.86
N GLU A 106 6.60 -6.68 2.65
CA GLU A 106 7.43 -7.36 3.66
C GLU A 106 8.76 -6.61 3.90
N ILE A 107 9.41 -6.10 2.85
CA ILE A 107 10.60 -5.24 3.00
C ILE A 107 10.25 -3.98 3.80
N ALA A 108 9.10 -3.36 3.53
CA ALA A 108 8.64 -2.20 4.28
C ALA A 108 8.42 -2.50 5.77
N GLU A 109 7.85 -3.66 6.10
CA GLU A 109 7.67 -4.14 7.47
C GLU A 109 9.01 -4.41 8.19
N LEU A 110 10.05 -4.84 7.47
CA LEU A 110 11.40 -4.98 8.03
C LEU A 110 12.02 -3.62 8.35
N TYR A 111 11.88 -2.63 7.46
CA TYR A 111 12.32 -1.26 7.74
C TYR A 111 11.54 -0.60 8.88
N GLU A 112 10.24 -0.89 9.01
CA GLU A 112 9.41 -0.47 10.16
C GLU A 112 9.97 -1.04 11.47
N GLN A 113 10.38 -2.32 11.49
CA GLN A 113 11.01 -2.94 12.66
C GLN A 113 12.37 -2.31 13.01
N GLU A 114 13.15 -1.92 12.00
CA GLU A 114 14.42 -1.20 12.19
C GLU A 114 14.23 0.30 12.52
N GLN A 115 13.00 0.79 12.63
CA GLN A 115 12.66 2.22 12.83
C GLN A 115 13.18 3.14 11.71
N ASN A 116 13.46 2.59 10.53
CA ASN A 116 13.82 3.36 9.35
C ASN A 116 12.56 3.76 8.57
N LEU A 117 11.87 4.76 9.09
CA LEU A 117 10.56 5.19 8.58
C LEU A 117 10.61 5.70 7.13
N GLU A 118 11.71 6.35 6.71
CA GLU A 118 11.85 6.86 5.35
C GLU A 118 11.89 5.75 4.30
N GLN A 119 12.68 4.69 4.57
CA GLN A 119 12.74 3.52 3.70
C GLN A 119 11.43 2.73 3.75
N ALA A 120 10.84 2.59 4.94
CA ALA A 120 9.53 1.94 5.08
C ALA A 120 8.47 2.65 4.22
N ILE A 121 8.39 3.98 4.26
CA ILE A 121 7.48 4.77 3.40
C ILE A 121 7.72 4.46 1.93
N THR A 122 8.97 4.46 1.48
CA THR A 122 9.33 4.23 0.07
C THR A 122 8.84 2.85 -0.42
N TYR A 123 9.06 1.81 0.39
CA TYR A 123 8.63 0.45 0.05
C TYR A 123 7.12 0.24 0.20
N TYR A 124 6.47 0.87 1.18
CA TYR A 124 5.00 0.86 1.29
C TYR A 124 4.34 1.60 0.11
N ASP A 125 4.94 2.69 -0.38
CA ASP A 125 4.46 3.43 -1.56
C ASP A 125 4.51 2.56 -2.81
N ARG A 126 5.66 1.92 -3.04
CA ARG A 126 5.82 0.94 -4.13
C ARG A 126 4.86 -0.25 -4.02
N ALA A 127 4.63 -0.76 -2.80
CA ALA A 127 3.62 -1.81 -2.58
C ALA A 127 2.21 -1.31 -2.90
N ALA A 128 1.84 -0.10 -2.47
CA ALA A 128 0.53 0.49 -2.71
C ALA A 128 0.24 0.64 -4.21
N ASP A 129 1.22 1.13 -4.98
CA ASP A 129 1.11 1.28 -6.43
C ASP A 129 0.90 -0.08 -7.13
N LEU A 130 1.67 -1.10 -6.73
CA LEU A 130 1.52 -2.45 -7.28
C LEU A 130 0.16 -3.06 -6.93
N PHE A 131 -0.29 -2.95 -5.67
CA PHE A 131 -1.61 -3.44 -5.27
C PHE A 131 -2.75 -2.68 -5.95
N GLN A 132 -2.58 -1.38 -6.18
CA GLN A 132 -3.56 -0.57 -6.90
C GLN A 132 -3.64 -0.95 -8.38
N GLY A 133 -2.50 -1.29 -9.00
CA GLY A 133 -2.44 -1.81 -10.37
C GLY A 133 -3.17 -3.15 -10.54
N GLU A 134 -3.07 -4.02 -9.54
CA GLU A 134 -3.75 -5.33 -9.51
C GLU A 134 -5.21 -5.24 -9.00
N GLU A 135 -5.77 -4.03 -8.87
CA GLU A 135 -7.12 -3.77 -8.33
C GLU A 135 -7.37 -4.31 -6.91
N VAL A 136 -6.31 -4.61 -6.15
CA VAL A 136 -6.37 -5.07 -4.75
C VAL A 136 -6.44 -3.87 -3.80
N THR A 137 -7.55 -3.14 -3.86
CA THR A 137 -7.73 -1.85 -3.16
C THR A 137 -7.57 -1.95 -1.64
N THR A 138 -7.98 -3.06 -1.02
CA THR A 138 -7.85 -3.25 0.43
C THR A 138 -6.38 -3.27 0.87
N SER A 139 -5.51 -4.00 0.16
CA SER A 139 -4.09 -4.08 0.46
C SER A 139 -3.35 -2.78 0.12
N ALA A 140 -3.77 -2.11 -0.96
CA ALA A 140 -3.26 -0.77 -1.29
C ALA A 140 -3.57 0.22 -0.17
N ASN A 141 -4.81 0.23 0.34
CA ASN A 141 -5.22 1.12 1.44
C ASN A 141 -4.48 0.82 2.74
N GLN A 142 -4.20 -0.45 3.06
CA GLN A 142 -3.38 -0.80 4.23
C GLN A 142 -1.95 -0.23 4.11
N CYS A 143 -1.34 -0.30 2.92
CA CYS A 143 -0.02 0.29 2.69
C CYS A 143 -0.08 1.83 2.79
N LYS A 144 -1.07 2.46 2.16
CA LYS A 144 -1.28 3.92 2.25
C LYS A 144 -1.50 4.39 3.69
N GLN A 145 -2.23 3.65 4.51
CA GLN A 145 -2.40 3.97 5.94
C GLN A 145 -1.06 3.99 6.69
N LYS A 146 -0.17 3.03 6.41
CA LYS A 146 1.19 3.00 6.98
C LYS A 146 2.03 4.19 6.50
N ILE A 147 1.96 4.54 5.21
CA ILE A 147 2.63 5.74 4.67
C ILE A 147 2.16 6.99 5.41
N ALA A 148 0.84 7.15 5.59
CA ALA A 148 0.28 8.31 6.28
C ALA A 148 0.72 8.36 7.76
N GLN A 149 0.70 7.22 8.44
CA GLN A 149 1.15 7.11 9.83
C GLN A 149 2.62 7.54 9.99
N PHE A 150 3.53 7.00 9.18
CA PHE A 150 4.94 7.34 9.26
C PHE A 150 5.23 8.75 8.75
N SER A 151 4.49 9.23 7.75
CA SER A 151 4.58 10.62 7.31
C SER A 151 4.20 11.58 8.44
N ALA A 152 3.16 11.27 9.22
CA ALA A 152 2.80 12.07 10.39
C ALA A 152 3.86 12.04 11.50
N GLN A 153 4.50 10.88 11.72
CA GLN A 153 5.62 10.76 12.69
C GLN A 153 6.87 11.53 12.25
N LEU A 154 7.10 11.66 10.95
CA LEU A 154 8.16 12.48 10.36
C LEU A 154 7.75 13.96 10.19
N GLU A 155 6.68 14.41 10.86
CA GLU A 155 6.14 15.78 10.79
C GLU A 155 5.69 16.24 9.39
N GLN A 156 5.55 15.32 8.44
CA GLN A 156 5.02 15.56 7.10
C GLN A 156 3.48 15.56 7.13
N TYR A 157 2.89 16.36 8.01
CA TYR A 157 1.44 16.34 8.29
C TYR A 157 0.59 16.55 7.04
N GLN A 158 0.98 17.45 6.14
CA GLN A 158 0.21 17.70 4.91
C GLN A 158 0.13 16.46 4.01
N LYS A 159 1.21 15.68 3.91
CA LYS A 159 1.22 14.42 3.15
C LYS A 159 0.31 13.39 3.81
N ALA A 160 0.39 13.25 5.13
CA ALA A 160 -0.47 12.33 5.90
C ALA A 160 -1.97 12.67 5.75
N ILE A 161 -2.33 13.96 5.86
CA ILE A 161 -3.71 14.45 5.69
C ILE A 161 -4.25 14.04 4.31
N ASN A 162 -3.51 14.34 3.25
CA ASN A 162 -3.95 14.05 1.88
C ASN A 162 -4.24 12.56 1.70
N ILE A 163 -3.37 11.70 2.23
CA ILE A 163 -3.52 10.24 2.12
C ILE A 163 -4.72 9.75 2.93
N TYR A 164 -4.89 10.19 4.18
CA TYR A 164 -6.04 9.78 4.99
C TYR A 164 -7.37 10.24 4.40
N GLU A 165 -7.44 11.48 3.89
CA GLU A 165 -8.64 11.99 3.20
C GLU A 165 -8.93 11.18 1.91
N GLU A 166 -7.89 10.79 1.15
CA GLU A 166 -8.05 9.96 -0.05
C GLU A 166 -8.64 8.58 0.31
N ILE A 167 -8.08 7.92 1.32
CA ILE A 167 -8.57 6.60 1.79
C ILE A 167 -10.00 6.71 2.31
N ALA A 168 -10.32 7.78 3.04
CA ALA A 168 -11.68 8.04 3.53
C ALA A 168 -12.68 8.18 2.36
N ARG A 169 -12.35 8.98 1.34
CA ARG A 169 -13.19 9.15 0.14
C ARG A 169 -13.39 7.84 -0.62
N GLN A 170 -12.33 7.05 -0.79
CA GLN A 170 -12.41 5.75 -1.46
C GLN A 170 -13.26 4.76 -0.66
N SER A 171 -13.10 4.74 0.67
CA SER A 171 -13.80 3.84 1.57
C SER A 171 -15.29 4.17 1.70
N MET A 172 -15.70 5.43 1.54
CA MET A 172 -17.12 5.83 1.52
C MET A 172 -17.91 5.21 0.36
N ASN A 173 -17.25 4.91 -0.76
CA ASN A 173 -17.86 4.23 -1.91
C ASN A 173 -18.01 2.72 -1.70
N ASN A 174 -17.48 2.16 -0.59
CA ASN A 174 -17.52 0.74 -0.27
C ASN A 174 -18.23 0.49 1.07
N ASN A 175 -19.42 -0.10 1.03
CA ASN A 175 -20.24 -0.38 2.21
C ASN A 175 -19.53 -1.21 3.29
N LEU A 176 -18.55 -2.05 2.92
CA LEU A 176 -17.77 -2.85 3.88
C LEU A 176 -16.72 -2.03 4.64
N LEU A 177 -16.18 -0.98 4.00
CA LEU A 177 -15.10 -0.15 4.55
C LEU A 177 -15.60 1.12 5.24
N LYS A 178 -16.90 1.42 5.12
CA LYS A 178 -17.54 2.63 5.66
C LYS A 178 -17.29 2.84 7.16
N TYR A 179 -17.19 1.76 7.95
CA TYR A 179 -16.93 1.86 9.39
C TYR A 179 -15.51 2.34 9.72
N GLY A 180 -14.53 2.14 8.82
CA GLY A 180 -13.15 2.60 8.99
C GLY A 180 -12.94 4.09 8.64
N VAL A 181 -13.88 4.71 7.94
CA VAL A 181 -13.78 6.11 7.48
C VAL A 181 -13.57 7.07 8.65
N ARG A 182 -14.27 6.86 9.76
CA ARG A 182 -14.18 7.71 10.96
C ARG A 182 -12.77 7.75 11.53
N GLY A 183 -12.08 6.61 11.55
CA GLY A 183 -10.68 6.53 12.00
C GLY A 183 -9.72 7.27 11.07
N HIS A 184 -9.94 7.21 9.75
CA HIS A 184 -9.14 7.99 8.79
C HIS A 184 -9.37 9.49 8.93
N LEU A 185 -10.62 9.93 9.09
CA LEU A 185 -10.96 11.33 9.33
C LEU A 185 -10.41 11.84 10.66
N LEU A 186 -10.46 11.01 11.71
CA LEU A 186 -9.82 11.31 13.00
C LEU A 186 -8.32 11.57 12.83
N ASN A 187 -7.60 10.65 12.19
CA ASN A 187 -6.14 10.78 11.99
C ASN A 187 -5.79 11.99 11.11
N ALA A 188 -6.57 12.26 10.06
CA ALA A 188 -6.40 13.46 9.24
C ALA A 188 -6.64 14.74 10.06
N GLY A 189 -7.68 14.75 10.90
CA GLY A 189 -7.98 15.85 11.82
C GLY A 189 -6.88 16.09 12.85
N ILE A 190 -6.33 15.03 13.46
CA ILE A 190 -5.18 15.13 14.37
C ILE A 190 -3.98 15.75 13.65
N CYS A 191 -3.69 15.33 12.41
CA CYS A 191 -2.61 15.93 11.64
C CYS A 191 -2.86 17.42 11.32
N GLN A 192 -4.11 17.84 11.12
CA GLN A 192 -4.45 19.27 10.97
C GLN A 192 -4.24 20.04 12.28
N LEU A 193 -4.64 19.46 13.42
CA LEU A 193 -4.40 20.04 14.75
C LEU A 193 -2.89 20.22 15.01
N CYS A 194 -2.06 19.26 14.61
CA CYS A 194 -0.59 19.35 14.72
C CYS A 194 0.01 20.51 13.92
N LYS A 195 -0.65 20.98 12.86
CA LYS A 195 -0.20 22.18 12.11
C LYS A 195 -0.47 23.49 12.86
N GLY A 196 -1.31 23.47 13.90
CA GLY A 196 -1.63 24.65 14.73
C GLY A 196 -2.51 25.69 14.03
N ASP A 197 -3.13 25.35 12.90
CA ASP A 197 -4.01 26.26 12.16
C ASP A 197 -5.49 25.95 12.48
N VAL A 198 -6.05 26.72 13.41
CA VAL A 198 -7.44 26.57 13.87
C VAL A 198 -8.43 26.74 12.73
N VAL A 199 -8.18 27.66 11.80
CA VAL A 199 -9.08 27.89 10.66
C VAL A 199 -9.04 26.69 9.71
N ALA A 200 -7.87 26.10 9.49
CA ALA A 200 -7.73 24.92 8.65
C ALA A 200 -8.44 23.68 9.23
N ILE A 201 -8.39 23.44 10.55
CA ILE A 201 -9.11 22.32 11.17
C ILE A 201 -10.62 22.54 11.14
N THR A 202 -11.11 23.75 11.42
CA THR A 202 -12.55 24.05 11.33
C THR A 202 -13.09 23.83 9.92
N ASN A 203 -12.38 24.35 8.91
CA ASN A 203 -12.73 24.09 7.50
C ASN A 203 -12.63 22.60 7.13
N ALA A 204 -11.69 21.85 7.72
CA ALA A 204 -11.58 20.41 7.49
C ALA A 204 -12.75 19.65 8.11
N LEU A 205 -13.19 20.02 9.31
CA LEU A 205 -14.35 19.44 9.98
C LEU A 205 -15.63 19.63 9.18
N GLU A 206 -15.84 20.80 8.57
CA GLU A 206 -16.96 21.03 7.66
C GLU A 206 -16.90 20.09 6.45
N ARG A 207 -15.74 20.00 5.77
CA ARG A 207 -15.54 19.06 4.64
C ARG A 207 -15.76 17.60 5.04
N TYR A 208 -15.39 17.22 6.26
CA TYR A 208 -15.57 15.86 6.77
C TYR A 208 -17.05 15.53 6.99
N GLN A 209 -17.85 16.50 7.45
CA GLN A 209 -19.30 16.35 7.56
C GLN A 209 -19.98 16.25 6.18
N GLU A 210 -19.50 17.01 5.20
CA GLU A 210 -19.99 16.89 3.81
C GLU A 210 -19.68 15.51 3.22
N LEU A 211 -18.49 14.96 3.54
CA LEU A 211 -18.09 13.63 3.08
C LEU A 211 -18.91 12.52 3.75
N ASP A 212 -19.06 12.55 5.08
CA ASP A 212 -19.90 11.63 5.84
C ASP A 212 -20.83 12.41 6.78
N PRO A 213 -22.11 12.61 6.41
CA PRO A 213 -23.08 13.31 7.26
C PRO A 213 -23.28 12.68 8.65
N THR A 214 -22.89 11.41 8.83
CA THR A 214 -22.97 10.76 10.15
C THR A 214 -21.80 11.11 11.06
N PHE A 215 -20.72 11.69 10.54
CA PHE A 215 -19.49 11.99 11.27
C PHE A 215 -19.72 12.99 12.42
N SER A 216 -20.58 13.99 12.22
CA SER A 216 -20.92 14.99 13.26
C SER A 216 -21.46 14.37 14.55
N GLY A 217 -22.11 13.21 14.46
CA GLY A 217 -22.64 12.47 15.60
C GLY A 217 -21.65 11.52 16.28
N THR A 218 -20.41 11.45 15.81
CA THR A 218 -19.42 10.49 16.31
C THR A 218 -18.51 11.09 17.37
N ARG A 219 -17.85 10.20 18.13
CA ARG A 219 -16.92 10.60 19.18
C ARG A 219 -15.65 11.22 18.60
N GLU A 220 -15.23 10.74 17.43
CA GLU A 220 -14.07 11.23 16.69
C GLU A 220 -14.26 12.70 16.28
N TYR A 221 -15.43 13.05 15.76
CA TYR A 221 -15.76 14.45 15.46
C TYR A 221 -15.76 15.31 16.72
N ARG A 222 -16.43 14.85 17.78
CA ARG A 222 -16.49 15.58 19.05
C ARG A 222 -15.08 15.86 19.59
N LEU A 223 -14.21 14.84 19.64
CA LEU A 223 -12.82 15.01 20.05
C LEU A 223 -12.13 16.08 19.21
N LEU A 224 -12.17 15.99 17.88
CA LEU A 224 -11.50 16.98 17.03
C LEU A 224 -12.02 18.41 17.22
N ALA A 225 -13.34 18.57 17.40
CA ALA A 225 -13.95 19.87 17.64
C ALA A 225 -13.55 20.44 19.01
N ASP A 226 -13.56 19.62 20.05
CA ASP A 226 -13.17 20.02 21.41
C ASP A 226 -11.68 20.40 21.47
N LEU A 227 -10.82 19.64 20.78
CA LEU A 227 -9.39 19.96 20.67
C LEU A 227 -9.15 21.24 19.86
N ALA A 228 -9.88 21.46 18.76
CA ALA A 228 -9.78 22.68 17.97
C ALA A 228 -10.19 23.92 18.79
N ALA A 229 -11.28 23.82 19.56
CA ALA A 229 -11.73 24.90 20.44
C ALA A 229 -10.73 25.16 21.58
N ALA A 230 -10.17 24.11 22.18
CA ALA A 230 -9.15 24.25 23.22
C ALA A 230 -7.86 24.89 22.68
N LEU A 231 -7.48 24.60 21.43
CA LEU A 231 -6.35 25.26 20.77
C LEU A 231 -6.62 26.74 20.50
N ASP A 232 -7.83 27.11 20.06
CA ASP A 232 -8.23 28.50 19.83
C ASP A 232 -8.25 29.33 21.12
N GLU A 233 -8.67 28.70 22.22
CA GLU A 233 -8.71 29.30 23.57
C GLU A 233 -7.36 29.26 24.30
N GLU A 234 -6.34 28.60 23.72
CA GLU A 234 -5.05 28.28 24.38
C GLU A 234 -5.21 27.56 25.74
N ASP A 235 -6.30 26.81 25.92
CA ASP A 235 -6.64 26.11 27.16
C ASP A 235 -6.12 24.66 27.18
N VAL A 236 -4.95 24.49 27.78
CA VAL A 236 -4.30 23.19 27.95
C VAL A 236 -5.12 22.22 28.80
N VAL A 237 -5.86 22.72 29.80
CA VAL A 237 -6.66 21.86 30.68
C VAL A 237 -7.82 21.25 29.90
N LYS A 238 -8.56 22.08 29.18
CA LYS A 238 -9.65 21.66 28.30
C LYS A 238 -9.18 20.66 27.24
N PHE A 239 -8.00 20.90 26.66
CA PHE A 239 -7.38 19.96 25.72
C PHE A 239 -7.12 18.60 26.39
N THR A 240 -6.48 18.57 27.55
CA THR A 240 -6.15 17.32 28.25
C THR A 240 -7.38 16.56 28.74
N ASP A 241 -8.42 17.27 29.16
CA ASP A 241 -9.68 16.68 29.59
C ASP A 241 -10.42 16.02 28.41
N ALA A 242 -10.44 16.68 27.24
CA ALA A 242 -11.04 16.10 26.03
C ALA A 242 -10.33 14.81 25.59
N VAL A 243 -8.99 14.79 25.62
CA VAL A 243 -8.20 13.57 25.33
C VAL A 243 -8.52 12.46 26.34
N LYS A 244 -8.56 12.79 27.63
CA LYS A 244 -8.83 11.82 28.69
C LYS A 244 -10.25 11.24 28.62
N GLU A 245 -11.24 12.08 28.31
CA GLU A 245 -12.61 11.61 28.10
C GLU A 245 -12.66 10.60 26.95
N PHE A 246 -12.03 10.94 25.82
CA PHE A 246 -11.99 10.04 24.67
C PHE A 246 -11.30 8.71 24.98
N ASP A 247 -10.12 8.74 25.61
CA ASP A 247 -9.36 7.53 25.99
C ASP A 247 -10.16 6.60 26.92
N SER A 248 -10.92 7.18 27.86
CA SER A 248 -11.76 6.41 28.79
C SER A 248 -12.85 5.57 28.10
N MET A 249 -13.28 6.01 26.91
CA MET A 249 -14.35 5.36 26.14
C MET A 249 -13.84 4.59 24.93
N THR A 250 -12.67 4.93 24.43
CA THR A 250 -12.02 4.35 23.25
C THR A 250 -10.53 4.45 23.48
N LYS A 251 -9.93 3.33 23.86
CA LYS A 251 -8.50 3.26 24.19
C LYS A 251 -7.68 3.73 22.99
N LEU A 252 -6.89 4.79 23.20
CA LEU A 252 -5.98 5.36 22.20
C LEU A 252 -4.80 4.43 21.90
#